data_AF-A0A842TFV7-F1
#
_entry.id   AF-A0A842TFV7-F1
#
_cell.length_a   1.000
_cell.length_b   1.000
_cell.length_c   1.000
_cell.angle_alpha   90.00
_cell.angle_beta   90.00
_cell.angle_gamma   90.00
#
_symmetry.space_group_name_H-M   'P 1'
#
loop_
_entity.id
_entity.type
_entity.pdbx_description
1 polymer ?
#
loop_
_entity_poly.entity_id
_entity_poly.type
_entity_poly.pdbx_seq_one_letter_code
_entity_poly.pdbx_strand_id
1 'polypeptide(L)'
;MGLVFNNKIWQLVERLYIHCYSVDEFINFLKSKEVDIKNNFYSNFDVYVFMSTETTDFARFMQNIPSYRYLSILEAIVFDDKIIATASDNWNYYGKYIKNWYPELIKELKNSNIIIDEQNKKLKSEDGEFLASSDSLDFLQYGFNDSFLDYIKKEINESFNSAHYLSVIILSRKLAECIIIRVFEVVFRKNNENGGYCESNHDLWFDKTKNRYQNFDTLLANLKDNSPSFQEDKELVEEICYLIKPFKDEANKIVHYDYKKPNEDYVKQRSIPDIFDKLGKLYKKYCNP
;
A
#
# COMPACT_ATOMS: atom_id res chain seq x y z
N MET A 1 0.52 9.62 -12.03
CA MET A 1 1.54 10.25 -11.15
C MET A 1 0.91 10.37 -9.78
N GLY A 2 1.38 9.62 -8.77
CA GLY A 2 0.75 9.63 -7.45
C GLY A 2 0.79 11.03 -6.80
N LEU A 3 -0.24 11.35 -6.02
CA LEU A 3 -0.30 12.59 -5.22
C LEU A 3 0.94 12.71 -4.33
N VAL A 4 1.76 13.72 -4.59
CA VAL A 4 2.88 14.10 -3.72
C VAL A 4 2.50 15.39 -3.03
N PHE A 5 2.18 15.31 -1.75
CA PHE A 5 1.93 16.50 -0.94
C PHE A 5 3.24 17.06 -0.41
N ASN A 6 3.33 18.40 -0.40
CA ASN A 6 4.41 19.12 0.26
C ASN A 6 4.46 18.70 1.75
N ASN A 7 5.67 18.54 2.30
CA ASN A 7 5.90 18.28 3.72
C ASN A 7 5.13 19.24 4.64
N LYS A 8 4.93 20.48 4.20
CA LYS A 8 4.17 21.50 4.92
C LYS A 8 2.72 21.07 5.23
N ILE A 9 2.04 20.37 4.31
CA ILE A 9 0.68 19.85 4.54
C ILE A 9 0.68 18.88 5.71
N TRP A 10 1.61 17.92 5.72
CA TRP A 10 1.70 16.92 6.78
C TRP A 10 2.10 17.50 8.13
N GLN A 11 2.97 18.52 8.15
CA GLN A 11 3.29 19.27 9.36
C GLN A 11 2.05 19.96 9.95
N LEU A 12 1.24 20.61 9.11
CA LEU A 12 0.02 21.29 9.56
C LEU A 12 -1.02 20.29 10.06
N VAL A 13 -1.20 19.18 9.35
CA VAL A 13 -2.06 18.04 9.74
C VAL A 13 -1.71 17.54 11.14
N GLU A 14 -0.45 17.20 11.36
CA GLU A 14 0.03 16.68 12.65
C GLU A 14 -0.20 17.68 13.78
N ARG A 15 0.18 18.95 13.56
CA ARG A 15 0.07 19.99 14.58
C ARG A 15 -1.38 20.35 14.91
N LEU A 16 -2.24 20.49 13.91
CA LEU A 16 -3.66 20.77 14.11
C LEU A 16 -4.33 19.65 14.88
N TYR A 17 -4.08 18.39 14.50
CA TYR A 17 -4.68 17.26 15.18
C TYR A 17 -4.22 17.16 16.63
N ILE A 18 -2.90 17.20 16.88
CA ILE A 18 -2.35 17.06 18.23
C ILE A 18 -2.77 18.25 19.12
N HIS A 19 -2.91 19.46 18.56
CA HIS A 19 -3.39 20.61 19.32
C HIS A 19 -4.85 20.46 19.78
N CYS A 20 -5.75 19.97 18.91
CA CYS A 20 -7.17 19.81 19.22
C CYS A 20 -7.47 18.59 20.10
N TYR A 21 -6.61 17.58 20.04
CA TYR A 21 -6.80 16.27 20.63
C TYR A 21 -5.59 15.94 21.51
N SER A 22 -4.81 14.93 21.14
CA SER A 22 -3.59 14.51 21.81
C SER A 22 -2.73 13.69 20.86
N VAL A 23 -1.48 13.42 21.26
CA VAL A 23 -0.59 12.50 20.53
C VAL A 23 -1.16 11.10 20.46
N ASP A 24 -1.68 10.57 21.58
CA ASP A 24 -2.23 9.22 21.63
C ASP A 24 -3.45 9.07 20.72
N GLU A 25 -4.33 10.07 20.69
CA GLU A 25 -5.46 10.11 19.76
C GLU A 25 -4.99 10.21 18.31
N PHE A 26 -3.94 10.98 18.01
CA PHE A 26 -3.40 11.06 16.65
C PHE A 26 -2.82 9.72 16.18
N ILE A 27 -2.07 9.02 17.02
CA ILE A 27 -1.54 7.69 16.73
C ILE A 27 -2.68 6.71 16.48
N ASN A 28 -3.71 6.71 17.35
CA ASN A 28 -4.86 5.84 17.20
C ASN A 28 -5.67 6.16 15.93
N PHE A 29 -5.82 7.44 15.61
CA PHE A 29 -6.43 7.91 14.37
C PHE A 29 -5.68 7.38 13.15
N LEU A 30 -4.36 7.51 13.11
CA LEU A 30 -3.57 7.00 11.99
C LEU A 30 -3.63 5.48 11.88
N LYS A 31 -3.59 4.75 13.00
CA LYS A 31 -3.83 3.29 13.01
C LYS A 31 -5.20 2.91 12.47
N SER A 32 -6.24 3.71 12.76
CA SER A 32 -7.59 3.51 12.19
C SER A 32 -7.63 3.72 10.67
N LYS A 33 -6.63 4.41 10.11
CA LYS A 33 -6.38 4.58 8.67
C LYS A 33 -5.31 3.62 8.16
N GLU A 34 -5.04 2.55 8.91
CA GLU A 34 -4.04 1.51 8.62
C GLU A 34 -2.60 2.03 8.54
N VAL A 35 -2.32 3.22 9.08
CA VAL A 35 -0.97 3.81 9.14
C VAL A 35 -0.38 3.55 10.52
N ASP A 36 0.55 2.60 10.60
CA ASP A 36 1.23 2.28 11.86
C ASP A 36 2.47 3.14 12.05
N ILE A 37 2.42 4.02 13.05
CA ILE A 37 3.53 4.87 13.47
C ILE A 37 4.22 4.22 14.66
N LYS A 38 5.55 4.06 14.56
CA LYS A 38 6.37 3.61 15.69
C LYS A 38 6.25 4.63 16.84
N ASN A 39 6.04 4.16 18.06
CA ASN A 39 5.90 5.02 19.25
C ASN A 39 7.10 5.96 19.51
N ASN A 40 8.23 5.79 18.82
CA ASN A 40 9.43 6.60 19.03
C ASN A 40 9.35 8.02 18.46
N PHE A 41 8.39 8.36 17.60
CA PHE A 41 8.21 9.75 17.12
C PHE A 41 7.90 10.74 18.24
N TYR A 42 7.29 10.26 19.33
CA TYR A 42 6.75 11.10 20.39
C TYR A 42 7.22 10.67 21.79
N SER A 43 8.32 9.91 21.90
CA SER A 43 8.80 9.34 23.16
C SER A 43 9.26 10.38 24.20
N ASN A 44 9.51 11.63 23.78
CA ASN A 44 9.84 12.77 24.66
C ASN A 44 8.98 14.00 24.28
N PHE A 45 7.68 13.78 24.14
CA PHE A 45 6.77 14.82 23.65
C PHE A 45 6.48 15.89 24.71
N ASP A 46 7.08 17.07 24.53
CA ASP A 46 6.60 18.31 25.12
C ASP A 46 5.84 19.09 24.04
N VAL A 47 4.55 19.34 24.28
CA VAL A 47 3.67 19.99 23.30
C VAL A 47 4.17 21.37 22.89
N TYR A 48 4.74 22.14 23.81
CA TYR A 48 5.20 23.49 23.53
C TYR A 48 6.47 23.48 22.69
N VAL A 49 7.43 22.61 23.04
CA VAL A 49 8.65 22.40 22.25
C VAL A 49 8.28 21.93 20.86
N PHE A 50 7.46 20.88 20.76
CA PHE A 50 7.06 20.27 19.50
C PHE A 50 6.38 21.27 18.55
N MET A 51 5.38 22.02 19.05
CA MET A 51 4.64 22.99 18.24
C MET A 51 5.51 24.16 17.75
N SER A 52 6.58 24.46 18.48
CA SER A 52 7.55 25.51 18.15
C SER A 52 8.64 25.08 17.17
N THR A 53 9.00 23.79 17.14
CA THR A 53 10.08 23.26 16.32
C THR A 53 9.61 22.85 14.94
N GLU A 54 10.34 23.21 13.88
CA GLU A 54 10.09 22.73 12.52
C GLU A 54 10.58 21.29 12.34
N THR A 55 9.91 20.34 12.98
CA THR A 55 10.13 18.91 12.74
C THR A 55 9.54 18.51 11.39
N THR A 56 10.24 17.65 10.66
CA THR A 56 9.79 17.11 9.37
C THR A 56 9.66 15.59 9.40
N ASP A 57 9.84 14.96 10.56
CA ASP A 57 9.97 13.51 10.64
C ASP A 57 8.65 12.81 10.29
N PHE A 58 7.52 13.28 10.81
CA PHE A 58 6.20 12.78 10.39
C PHE A 58 5.94 13.05 8.90
N ALA A 59 6.27 14.23 8.40
CA ALA A 59 6.10 14.56 6.99
C ALA A 59 6.93 13.62 6.07
N ARG A 60 8.18 13.34 6.42
CA ARG A 60 9.05 12.38 5.72
C ARG A 60 8.52 10.96 5.83
N PHE A 61 8.00 10.58 7.00
CA PHE A 61 7.34 9.29 7.19
C PHE A 61 6.16 9.15 6.24
N MET A 62 5.30 10.17 6.14
CA MET A 62 4.14 10.18 5.25
C MET A 62 4.53 10.01 3.78
N GLN A 63 5.69 10.49 3.32
CA GLN A 63 6.17 10.24 1.95
C GLN A 63 6.37 8.75 1.62
N ASN A 64 6.52 7.88 2.62
CA ASN A 64 6.62 6.44 2.44
C ASN A 64 5.27 5.72 2.54
N ILE A 65 4.20 6.44 2.89
CA ILE A 65 2.86 5.88 2.97
C ILE A 65 2.22 5.91 1.57
N PRO A 66 1.51 4.86 1.16
CA PRO A 66 0.84 4.84 -0.13
C PRO A 66 -0.12 6.03 -0.31
N SER A 67 0.03 6.73 -1.44
CA SER A 67 -0.71 7.98 -1.73
C SER A 67 -2.23 7.84 -1.71
N TYR A 68 -2.78 6.64 -1.96
CA TYR A 68 -4.23 6.40 -1.90
C TYR A 68 -4.81 6.60 -0.48
N ARG A 69 -3.98 6.51 0.57
CA ARG A 69 -4.42 6.73 1.95
C ARG A 69 -4.52 8.20 2.32
N TYR A 70 -3.80 9.08 1.61
CA TYR A 70 -3.65 10.48 1.98
C TYR A 70 -4.99 11.22 2.06
N LEU A 71 -5.84 11.07 1.05
CA LEU A 71 -7.12 11.78 1.02
C LEU A 71 -8.04 11.36 2.17
N SER A 72 -8.08 10.08 2.52
CA SER A 72 -8.92 9.62 3.64
C SER A 72 -8.48 10.19 5.01
N ILE A 73 -7.19 10.49 5.15
CA ILE A 73 -6.61 11.15 6.33
C ILE A 73 -6.93 12.65 6.26
N LEU A 74 -6.65 13.28 5.12
CA LEU A 74 -6.87 14.72 4.93
C LEU A 74 -8.35 15.09 5.04
N GLU A 75 -9.28 14.31 4.48
CA GLU A 75 -10.72 14.51 4.61
C GLU A 75 -11.16 14.48 6.07
N ALA A 76 -10.68 13.49 6.83
CA ALA A 76 -11.02 13.37 8.24
C ALA A 76 -10.53 14.56 9.08
N ILE A 77 -9.47 15.25 8.63
CA ILE A 77 -8.87 16.39 9.33
C ILE A 77 -9.45 17.73 8.86
N VAL A 78 -9.58 17.90 7.55
CA VAL A 78 -10.09 19.13 6.92
C VAL A 78 -11.54 19.37 7.32
N PHE A 79 -12.35 18.32 7.49
CA PHE A 79 -13.76 18.42 7.82
C PHE A 79 -14.07 18.15 9.31
N ASP A 80 -13.05 18.17 10.17
CA ASP A 80 -13.21 18.03 11.63
C ASP A 80 -13.59 19.38 12.26
N ASP A 81 -14.72 19.41 12.98
CA ASP A 81 -15.28 20.65 13.52
C ASP A 81 -14.37 21.31 14.58
N LYS A 82 -13.62 20.53 15.37
CA LYS A 82 -12.68 21.09 16.36
C LYS A 82 -11.48 21.71 15.68
N ILE A 83 -10.97 21.06 14.63
CA ILE A 83 -9.85 21.57 13.83
C ILE A 83 -10.27 22.84 13.09
N ILE A 84 -11.47 22.88 12.49
CA ILE A 84 -12.01 24.09 11.85
C ILE A 84 -12.12 25.25 12.87
N ALA A 85 -12.58 24.96 14.09
CA ALA A 85 -12.72 25.97 15.14
C ALA A 85 -11.39 26.65 15.52
N THR A 86 -10.24 26.01 15.28
CA THR A 86 -8.92 26.61 15.53
C THR A 86 -8.66 27.88 14.73
N ALA A 87 -9.37 28.12 13.62
CA ALA A 87 -9.28 29.37 12.85
C ALA A 87 -9.71 30.61 13.66
N SER A 88 -10.40 30.42 14.79
CA SER A 88 -10.76 31.46 15.74
C SER A 88 -9.85 31.52 16.98
N ASP A 89 -8.89 30.59 17.10
CA ASP A 89 -8.01 30.47 18.26
C ASP A 89 -6.83 31.45 18.19
N ASN A 90 -6.79 32.38 19.14
CA ASN A 90 -5.73 33.37 19.27
C ASN A 90 -4.52 32.87 20.07
N TRP A 91 -4.48 31.59 20.48
CA TRP A 91 -3.29 30.99 21.06
C TRP A 91 -2.12 31.08 20.08
N ASN A 92 -0.91 31.18 20.64
CA ASN A 92 0.31 31.15 19.86
C ASN A 92 1.33 30.21 20.50
N TYR A 93 2.05 29.49 19.65
CA TYR A 93 3.22 28.73 20.04
C TYR A 93 4.45 29.48 19.50
N TYR A 94 5.14 30.20 20.39
CA TYR A 94 6.39 30.92 20.10
C TYR A 94 6.34 31.76 18.81
N GLY A 95 5.32 32.62 18.69
CA GLY A 95 5.19 33.58 17.60
C GLY A 95 4.43 33.09 16.37
N LYS A 96 4.00 31.83 16.32
CA LYS A 96 3.03 31.35 15.32
C LYS A 96 1.65 31.18 15.95
N TYR A 97 0.69 31.96 15.47
CA TYR A 97 -0.71 31.88 15.91
C TYR A 97 -1.41 30.67 15.31
N ILE A 98 -2.19 29.94 16.13
CA ILE A 98 -2.90 28.73 15.70
C ILE A 98 -3.99 29.06 14.68
N LYS A 99 -4.70 30.18 14.82
CA LYS A 99 -5.69 30.64 13.82
C LYS A 99 -5.21 30.68 12.39
N ASN A 100 -3.89 30.73 12.16
CA ASN A 100 -3.33 30.74 10.81
C ASN A 100 -3.11 29.33 10.24
N TRP A 101 -3.05 28.29 11.05
CA TRP A 101 -2.65 26.94 10.61
C TRP A 101 -3.70 26.26 9.74
N TYR A 102 -4.98 26.27 10.14
CA TYR A 102 -6.05 25.69 9.32
C TYR A 102 -6.22 26.43 7.98
N PRO A 103 -6.29 27.78 7.94
CA PRO A 103 -6.28 28.51 6.67
C PRO A 103 -5.05 28.24 5.80
N GLU A 104 -3.87 28.08 6.41
CA GLU A 104 -2.64 27.71 5.70
C GLU A 104 -2.75 26.29 5.10
N LEU A 105 -3.30 25.32 5.82
CA LEU A 105 -3.54 23.97 5.32
C LEU A 105 -4.45 23.98 4.09
N ILE A 106 -5.57 24.71 4.16
CA ILE A 106 -6.51 24.87 3.05
C ILE A 106 -5.82 25.52 1.83
N LYS A 107 -4.98 26.52 2.07
CA LYS A 107 -4.20 27.16 1.00
C LYS A 107 -3.22 26.20 0.35
N GLU A 108 -2.47 25.43 1.13
CA GLU A 108 -1.50 24.45 0.60
C GLU A 108 -2.18 23.31 -0.17
N LEU A 109 -3.36 22.86 0.27
CA LEU A 109 -4.17 21.88 -0.46
C LEU A 109 -4.61 22.43 -1.82
N LYS A 110 -5.13 23.67 -1.87
CA LYS A 110 -5.50 24.34 -3.13
C LYS A 110 -4.29 24.54 -4.05
N ASN A 111 -3.13 24.91 -3.50
CA ASN A 111 -1.88 25.02 -4.27
C ASN A 111 -1.40 23.67 -4.82
N SER A 112 -1.86 22.56 -4.23
CA SER A 112 -1.61 21.19 -4.69
C SER A 112 -2.73 20.68 -5.60
N ASN A 113 -3.51 21.59 -6.21
CA ASN A 113 -4.65 21.30 -7.08
C ASN A 113 -5.73 20.41 -6.45
N ILE A 114 -5.94 20.53 -5.13
CA ILE A 114 -7.03 19.83 -4.43
C ILE A 114 -8.27 20.74 -4.34
N ILE A 115 -9.35 20.28 -4.95
CA ILE A 115 -10.71 20.80 -4.79
C ILE A 115 -11.28 20.30 -3.47
N ILE A 116 -11.78 21.23 -2.65
CA ILE A 116 -12.44 20.95 -1.38
C ILE A 116 -13.95 21.05 -1.59
N ASP A 117 -14.63 19.91 -1.56
CA ASP A 117 -16.08 19.79 -1.68
C ASP A 117 -16.70 19.83 -0.28
N GLU A 118 -16.99 21.05 0.20
CA GLU A 118 -17.55 21.28 1.54
C GLU A 118 -18.92 20.62 1.74
N GLN A 119 -19.74 20.53 0.68
CA GLN A 119 -21.08 19.97 0.75
C GLN A 119 -21.03 18.46 1.01
N ASN A 120 -20.15 17.75 0.30
CA ASN A 120 -20.01 16.30 0.44
C ASN A 120 -18.96 15.88 1.46
N LYS A 121 -18.25 16.83 2.08
CA LYS A 121 -17.08 16.60 2.93
C LYS A 121 -16.04 15.71 2.24
N LYS A 122 -15.70 16.06 0.99
CA LYS A 122 -14.77 15.30 0.15
C LYS A 122 -13.65 16.16 -0.41
N LEU A 123 -12.49 15.54 -0.61
CA LEU A 123 -11.36 16.15 -1.33
C LEU A 123 -11.23 15.49 -2.70
N LYS A 124 -11.06 16.29 -3.74
CA LYS A 124 -10.93 15.85 -5.14
C LYS A 124 -9.69 16.50 -5.75
N SER A 125 -8.99 15.83 -6.65
CA SER A 125 -7.98 16.50 -7.49
C SER A 125 -8.69 17.27 -8.61
N GLU A 126 -8.16 18.43 -9.03
CA GLU A 126 -8.66 19.17 -10.22
C GLU A 126 -8.58 18.32 -11.49
N ASP A 127 -7.61 17.41 -11.58
CA ASP A 127 -7.43 16.52 -12.73
C ASP A 127 -8.49 15.39 -12.80
N GLY A 128 -9.45 15.35 -11.86
CA GLY A 128 -10.53 14.35 -11.83
C GLY A 128 -10.10 12.92 -11.50
N GLU A 129 -8.80 12.64 -11.47
CA GLU A 129 -8.24 11.37 -11.00
C GLU A 129 -7.93 11.43 -9.50
N PHE A 130 -8.10 10.28 -8.84
CA PHE A 130 -7.91 10.04 -7.40
C PHE A 130 -9.07 10.44 -6.49
N LEU A 131 -10.29 10.01 -6.82
CA LEU A 131 -11.19 9.56 -5.76
C LEU A 131 -10.75 8.15 -5.36
N ALA A 132 -9.96 8.02 -4.29
CA ALA A 132 -10.13 6.89 -3.37
C ALA A 132 -11.42 7.14 -2.58
N SER A 133 -12.56 7.15 -3.30
CA SER A 133 -13.81 6.79 -2.66
C SER A 133 -13.66 5.34 -2.23
N SER A 134 -14.37 4.94 -1.18
CA SER A 134 -14.64 3.53 -0.88
C SER A 134 -15.33 2.75 -2.03
N ASP A 135 -15.43 3.35 -3.23
CA ASP A 135 -16.01 2.83 -4.47
C ASP A 135 -15.02 2.89 -5.65
N SER A 136 -13.72 3.20 -5.45
CA SER A 136 -12.76 3.06 -6.55
C SER A 136 -12.55 1.57 -6.84
N LEU A 137 -13.04 1.13 -8.01
CA LEU A 137 -12.83 -0.20 -8.59
C LEU A 137 -11.36 -0.39 -8.96
N ASP A 138 -10.46 -0.35 -7.98
CA ASP A 138 -9.09 -0.77 -8.16
C ASP A 138 -9.09 -2.16 -8.78
N PHE A 139 -8.36 -2.32 -9.87
CA PHE A 139 -8.27 -3.59 -10.58
C PHE A 139 -7.79 -4.71 -9.64
N LEU A 140 -6.83 -4.40 -8.76
CA LEU A 140 -6.41 -5.22 -7.62
C LEU A 140 -6.73 -4.52 -6.30
N GLN A 141 -7.65 -5.09 -5.52
CA GLN A 141 -8.11 -4.50 -4.26
C GLN A 141 -7.22 -4.89 -3.06
N TYR A 142 -6.72 -6.12 -3.05
CA TYR A 142 -6.00 -6.69 -1.90
C TYR A 142 -4.72 -5.90 -1.53
N GLY A 143 -4.56 -5.52 -0.26
CA GLY A 143 -3.31 -4.92 0.26
C GLY A 143 -2.43 -5.96 0.94
N PHE A 144 -1.11 -5.89 0.72
CA PHE A 144 -0.17 -6.87 1.24
C PHE A 144 0.59 -6.41 2.49
N ASN A 145 0.50 -5.13 2.89
CA ASN A 145 1.31 -4.56 3.99
C ASN A 145 2.83 -4.81 3.82
N ASP A 146 3.27 -4.98 2.58
CA ASP A 146 4.67 -5.11 2.17
C ASP A 146 4.91 -3.99 1.16
N SER A 147 5.81 -3.06 1.51
CA SER A 147 6.01 -1.84 0.73
C SER A 147 6.40 -2.12 -0.72
N PHE A 148 7.10 -3.22 -0.99
CA PHE A 148 7.49 -3.61 -2.34
C PHE A 148 6.32 -4.23 -3.11
N LEU A 149 5.55 -5.14 -2.48
CA LEU A 149 4.39 -5.75 -3.12
C LEU A 149 3.28 -4.73 -3.37
N ASP A 150 3.02 -3.85 -2.41
CA ASP A 150 2.03 -2.78 -2.53
C ASP A 150 2.43 -1.72 -3.57
N TYR A 151 3.74 -1.49 -3.73
CA TYR A 151 4.24 -0.65 -4.83
C TYR A 151 3.93 -1.28 -6.19
N ILE A 152 4.23 -2.57 -6.39
CA ILE A 152 3.90 -3.25 -7.66
C ILE A 152 2.39 -3.26 -7.90
N LYS A 153 1.57 -3.47 -6.85
CA LYS A 153 0.10 -3.39 -6.95
C LYS A 153 -0.34 -2.02 -7.45
N LYS A 154 0.20 -0.95 -6.87
CA LYS A 154 -0.09 0.42 -7.28
C LYS A 154 0.23 0.61 -8.77
N GLU A 155 1.42 0.18 -9.22
CA GLU A 155 1.81 0.25 -10.63
C GLU A 155 0.86 -0.55 -11.55
N ILE A 156 0.34 -1.69 -11.09
CA ILE A 156 -0.67 -2.47 -11.82
C ILE A 156 -1.98 -1.68 -11.95
N ASN A 157 -2.49 -1.11 -10.86
CA ASN A 157 -3.75 -0.34 -10.87
C ASN A 157 -3.61 0.93 -11.73
N GLU A 158 -2.50 1.66 -11.60
CA GLU A 158 -2.22 2.82 -12.46
C GLU A 158 -2.10 2.41 -13.94
N SER A 159 -1.39 1.31 -14.24
CA SER A 159 -1.28 0.78 -15.61
C SER A 159 -2.65 0.38 -16.18
N PHE A 160 -3.53 -0.21 -15.37
CA PHE A 160 -4.87 -0.59 -15.80
C PHE A 160 -5.70 0.64 -16.15
N ASN A 161 -5.71 1.64 -15.27
CA ASN A 161 -6.45 2.89 -15.46
C ASN A 161 -5.95 3.69 -16.67
N SER A 162 -4.65 3.66 -16.96
CA SER A 162 -4.06 4.29 -18.15
C SER A 162 -4.13 3.41 -19.42
N ALA A 163 -4.90 2.32 -19.41
CA ALA A 163 -5.05 1.38 -20.52
C ALA A 163 -3.71 0.76 -21.02
N HIS A 164 -2.70 0.69 -20.14
CA HIS A 164 -1.42 0.02 -20.37
C HIS A 164 -1.50 -1.47 -20.06
N TYR A 165 -2.40 -2.18 -20.73
CA TYR A 165 -2.76 -3.58 -20.44
C TYR A 165 -1.60 -4.57 -20.56
N LEU A 166 -0.59 -4.30 -21.40
CA LEU A 166 0.61 -5.12 -21.46
C LEU A 166 1.40 -5.04 -20.15
N SER A 167 1.56 -3.84 -19.60
CA SER A 167 2.19 -3.60 -18.30
C SER A 167 1.41 -4.30 -17.19
N VAL A 168 0.07 -4.23 -17.21
CA VAL A 168 -0.79 -4.95 -16.26
C VAL A 168 -0.46 -6.45 -16.24
N ILE A 169 -0.36 -7.09 -17.40
CA ILE A 169 -0.07 -8.53 -17.49
C ILE A 169 1.34 -8.85 -16.98
N ILE A 170 2.36 -8.08 -17.38
CA ILE A 170 3.75 -8.29 -16.99
C ILE A 170 3.92 -8.12 -15.48
N LEU A 171 3.40 -7.02 -14.94
CA LEU A 171 3.51 -6.70 -13.53
C LEU A 171 2.70 -7.67 -12.67
N SER A 172 1.50 -8.08 -13.12
CA SER A 172 0.70 -9.11 -12.44
C SER A 172 1.46 -10.44 -12.37
N ARG A 173 2.07 -10.90 -13.46
CA ARG A 173 2.91 -12.10 -13.42
C ARG A 173 4.05 -11.96 -12.40
N LYS A 174 4.68 -10.78 -12.34
CA LYS A 174 5.78 -10.53 -11.41
C LYS A 174 5.32 -10.48 -9.95
N LEU A 175 4.20 -9.82 -9.68
CA LEU A 175 3.63 -9.73 -8.34
C LEU A 175 3.27 -11.12 -7.80
N ALA A 176 2.65 -11.96 -8.61
CA ALA A 176 2.33 -13.34 -8.23
C ALA A 176 3.58 -14.16 -7.89
N GLU A 177 4.64 -14.07 -8.71
CA GLU A 177 5.93 -14.72 -8.44
C GLU A 177 6.51 -14.25 -7.10
N CYS A 178 6.53 -12.93 -6.85
CA CYS A 178 7.06 -12.36 -5.61
C CYS A 178 6.25 -12.80 -4.38
N ILE A 179 4.92 -12.81 -4.44
CA ILE A 179 4.07 -13.29 -3.34
C ILE A 179 4.36 -14.76 -3.02
N ILE A 180 4.46 -15.61 -4.04
CA ILE A 180 4.76 -17.03 -3.86
C ILE A 180 6.13 -17.22 -3.20
N ILE A 181 7.15 -16.48 -3.62
CA ILE A 181 8.47 -16.50 -2.98
C ILE A 181 8.35 -16.13 -1.49
N ARG A 182 7.60 -15.07 -1.14
CA ARG A 182 7.43 -14.68 0.26
C ARG A 182 6.74 -15.77 1.09
N VAL A 183 5.69 -16.39 0.55
CA VAL A 183 5.01 -17.51 1.20
C VAL A 183 5.98 -18.66 1.43
N PHE A 184 6.81 -18.99 0.44
CA PHE A 184 7.86 -20.00 0.57
C PHE A 184 8.88 -19.68 1.65
N GLU A 185 9.39 -18.45 1.70
CA GLU A 185 10.38 -18.02 2.71
C GLU A 185 9.87 -18.21 4.14
N VAL A 186 8.57 -18.03 4.37
CA VAL A 186 7.95 -18.14 5.69
C VAL A 186 7.58 -19.57 6.05
N VAL A 187 6.96 -20.31 5.12
CA VAL A 187 6.47 -21.69 5.34
C VAL A 187 7.63 -22.69 5.30
N PHE A 188 8.56 -22.54 4.36
CA PHE A 188 9.72 -23.40 4.15
C PHE A 188 10.99 -22.63 4.45
N ARG A 189 11.17 -22.31 5.73
CA ARG A 189 12.32 -21.53 6.21
C ARG A 189 13.62 -22.25 5.88
N LYS A 190 14.59 -21.49 5.34
CA LYS A 190 15.96 -21.97 5.14
C LYS A 190 16.71 -22.20 6.46
N ASN A 191 16.24 -21.63 7.56
CA ASN A 191 16.80 -21.82 8.89
C ASN A 191 15.76 -22.46 9.80
N ASN A 192 16.17 -23.50 10.50
CA ASN A 192 15.36 -24.22 11.47
C ASN A 192 15.27 -23.41 12.77
N GLU A 193 14.37 -23.79 13.67
CA GLU A 193 14.21 -23.15 14.99
C GLU A 193 15.51 -23.17 15.81
N ASN A 194 16.35 -24.17 15.60
CA ASN A 194 17.66 -24.31 16.24
C ASN A 194 18.79 -23.53 15.53
N GLY A 195 18.46 -22.70 14.53
CA GLY A 195 19.43 -21.93 13.74
C GLY A 195 20.20 -22.73 12.68
N GLY A 196 19.95 -24.04 12.56
CA GLY A 196 20.55 -24.88 11.52
C GLY A 196 19.96 -24.61 10.14
N TYR A 197 20.80 -24.63 9.10
CA TYR A 197 20.37 -24.42 7.72
C TYR A 197 19.70 -25.68 7.13
N CYS A 198 18.51 -25.53 6.54
CA CYS A 198 17.76 -26.58 5.86
C CYS A 198 17.85 -26.39 4.35
N GLU A 199 18.71 -27.22 3.74
CA GLU A 199 18.98 -27.17 2.32
C GLU A 199 17.75 -27.53 1.47
N SER A 200 17.01 -28.58 1.87
CA SER A 200 15.82 -29.03 1.15
C SER A 200 14.72 -27.96 1.11
N ASN A 201 14.57 -27.16 2.17
CA ASN A 201 13.60 -26.07 2.19
C ASN A 201 14.03 -24.90 1.31
N HIS A 202 15.31 -24.52 1.36
CA HIS A 202 15.82 -23.40 0.57
C HIS A 202 15.74 -23.68 -0.93
N ASP A 203 15.99 -24.93 -1.34
CA ASP A 203 15.99 -25.35 -2.74
C ASP A 203 14.60 -25.28 -3.41
N LEU A 204 13.52 -25.25 -2.61
CA LEU A 204 12.16 -25.08 -3.09
C LEU A 204 11.94 -23.73 -3.77
N TRP A 205 12.66 -22.69 -3.36
CA TRP A 205 12.45 -21.33 -3.85
C TRP A 205 13.72 -20.63 -4.32
N PHE A 206 14.90 -21.19 -4.06
CA PHE A 206 16.19 -20.63 -4.48
C PHE A 206 17.07 -21.62 -5.26
N ASP A 207 17.59 -21.20 -6.41
CA ASP A 207 18.62 -21.92 -7.18
C ASP A 207 19.99 -21.42 -6.74
N LYS A 208 20.62 -22.15 -5.80
CA LYS A 208 21.96 -21.83 -5.28
C LYS A 208 23.04 -21.85 -6.36
N THR A 209 22.91 -22.71 -7.36
CA THR A 209 23.89 -22.84 -8.45
C THR A 209 23.94 -21.58 -9.29
N LYS A 210 22.78 -20.94 -9.50
CA LYS A 210 22.65 -19.68 -10.25
C LYS A 210 22.55 -18.45 -9.36
N ASN A 211 22.63 -18.63 -8.04
CA ASN A 211 22.47 -17.60 -7.02
C ASN A 211 21.27 -16.68 -7.27
N ARG A 212 20.09 -17.27 -7.49
CA ARG A 212 18.85 -16.54 -7.78
C ARG A 212 17.63 -17.34 -7.34
N TYR A 213 16.48 -16.69 -7.24
CA TYR A 213 15.22 -17.40 -7.05
C TYR A 213 14.94 -18.40 -8.19
N GLN A 214 14.25 -19.48 -7.85
CA GLN A 214 13.75 -20.43 -8.83
C GLN A 214 12.87 -19.70 -9.85
N ASN A 215 12.86 -20.20 -11.09
CA ASN A 215 11.97 -19.64 -12.10
C ASN A 215 10.51 -19.92 -11.73
N PHE A 216 9.59 -19.14 -12.32
CA PHE A 216 8.17 -19.22 -11.95
C PHE A 216 7.55 -20.61 -12.20
N ASP A 217 7.98 -21.35 -13.21
CA ASP A 217 7.48 -22.72 -13.46
C ASP A 217 7.89 -23.69 -12.35
N THR A 218 9.15 -23.62 -11.92
CA THR A 218 9.67 -24.40 -10.80
C THR A 218 8.98 -24.01 -9.50
N LEU A 219 8.75 -22.71 -9.25
CA LEU A 219 8.02 -22.25 -8.06
C LEU A 219 6.60 -22.80 -8.01
N LEU A 220 5.86 -22.79 -9.12
CA LEU A 220 4.49 -23.31 -9.16
C LEU A 220 4.43 -24.83 -9.00
N ALA A 221 5.38 -25.55 -9.60
CA ALA A 221 5.50 -27.00 -9.41
C ALA A 221 5.77 -27.33 -7.94
N ASN A 222 6.78 -26.68 -7.34
CA ASN A 222 7.13 -26.87 -5.94
C ASN A 222 5.97 -26.51 -5.00
N LEU A 223 5.22 -25.44 -5.31
CA LEU A 223 4.11 -24.98 -4.46
C LEU A 223 2.98 -26.01 -4.47
N LYS A 224 2.67 -26.55 -5.65
CA LYS A 224 1.67 -27.60 -5.83
C LYS A 224 2.11 -28.90 -5.15
N ASP A 225 3.34 -29.35 -5.37
CA ASP A 225 3.84 -30.62 -4.82
C ASP A 225 3.93 -30.58 -3.30
N ASN A 226 4.10 -29.39 -2.72
CA ASN A 226 4.13 -29.17 -1.28
C ASN A 226 2.81 -28.61 -0.71
N SER A 227 1.70 -28.63 -1.48
CA SER A 227 0.38 -28.21 -1.01
C SER A 227 -0.07 -28.89 0.30
N PRO A 228 0.27 -30.18 0.60
CA PRO A 228 -0.11 -30.80 1.86
C PRO A 228 0.49 -30.11 3.11
N SER A 229 1.60 -29.38 2.95
CA SER A 229 2.25 -28.65 4.05
C SER A 229 1.43 -27.41 4.51
N PHE A 230 0.44 -27.01 3.72
CA PHE A 230 -0.47 -25.89 4.01
C PHE A 230 -1.74 -26.30 4.76
N GLN A 231 -1.83 -27.55 5.21
CA GLN A 231 -2.90 -28.05 6.09
C GLN A 231 -4.30 -27.75 5.52
N GLU A 232 -5.12 -26.97 6.25
CA GLU A 232 -6.47 -26.58 5.80
C GLU A 232 -6.51 -25.74 4.51
N ASP A 233 -5.40 -25.10 4.11
CA ASP A 233 -5.34 -24.30 2.88
C ASP A 233 -4.83 -25.08 1.67
N LYS A 234 -4.63 -26.41 1.80
CA LYS A 234 -4.16 -27.26 0.70
C LYS A 234 -4.97 -27.02 -0.59
N GLU A 235 -6.29 -27.02 -0.49
CA GLU A 235 -7.19 -26.85 -1.64
C GLU A 235 -7.06 -25.45 -2.25
N LEU A 236 -6.91 -24.41 -1.41
CA LEU A 236 -6.66 -23.04 -1.86
C LEU A 236 -5.35 -22.94 -2.65
N VAL A 237 -4.28 -23.60 -2.17
CA VAL A 237 -2.98 -23.63 -2.86
C VAL A 237 -3.10 -24.32 -4.21
N GLU A 238 -3.79 -25.47 -4.27
CA GLU A 238 -4.01 -26.19 -5.53
C GLU A 238 -4.84 -25.37 -6.53
N GLU A 239 -5.85 -24.64 -6.05
CA GLU A 239 -6.66 -23.73 -6.86
C GLU A 239 -5.83 -22.54 -7.38
N ILE A 240 -5.00 -21.93 -6.54
CA ILE A 240 -4.06 -20.87 -6.95
C ILE A 240 -3.14 -21.37 -8.07
N CYS A 241 -2.53 -22.55 -7.90
CA CYS A 241 -1.68 -23.15 -8.92
C CYS A 241 -2.44 -23.44 -10.23
N TYR A 242 -3.70 -23.89 -10.12
CA TYR A 242 -4.57 -24.14 -11.27
C TYR A 242 -4.89 -22.86 -12.06
N LEU A 243 -5.16 -21.75 -11.38
CA LEU A 243 -5.48 -20.47 -12.01
C LEU A 243 -4.25 -19.75 -12.57
N ILE A 244 -3.13 -19.75 -11.84
CA ILE A 244 -1.92 -19.02 -12.24
C ILE A 244 -1.26 -19.66 -13.45
N LYS A 245 -1.22 -20.99 -13.56
CA LYS A 245 -0.53 -21.67 -14.65
C LYS A 245 -0.97 -21.20 -16.06
N PRO A 246 -2.26 -21.23 -16.43
CA PRO A 246 -2.71 -20.74 -17.74
C PRO A 246 -2.48 -19.24 -17.91
N PHE A 247 -2.65 -18.43 -16.85
CA PHE A 247 -2.32 -17.00 -16.89
C PHE A 247 -0.84 -16.77 -17.21
N LYS A 248 0.07 -17.47 -16.53
CA LYS A 248 1.52 -17.39 -16.72
C LYS A 248 1.94 -17.79 -18.14
N ASP A 249 1.39 -18.89 -18.66
CA ASP A 249 1.70 -19.37 -20.01
C ASP A 249 1.28 -18.35 -21.07
N GLU A 250 0.11 -17.74 -20.91
CA GLU A 250 -0.38 -16.71 -21.82
C GLU A 250 0.38 -15.38 -21.68
N ALA A 251 0.70 -14.96 -20.46
CA ALA A 251 1.55 -13.80 -20.20
C ALA A 251 2.93 -13.96 -20.88
N ASN A 252 3.55 -15.14 -20.76
CA ASN A 252 4.80 -15.45 -21.45
C ASN A 252 4.67 -15.33 -22.96
N LYS A 253 3.57 -15.85 -23.52
CA LYS A 253 3.35 -15.77 -24.96
C LYS A 253 3.23 -14.33 -25.43
N ILE A 254 2.49 -13.48 -24.72
CA ILE A 254 2.32 -12.07 -25.09
C ILE A 254 3.64 -11.31 -25.01
N VAL A 255 4.44 -11.57 -23.98
CA VAL A 255 5.69 -10.83 -23.75
C VAL A 255 6.76 -11.20 -24.78
N HIS A 256 6.78 -12.46 -25.22
CA HIS A 256 7.83 -12.97 -26.09
C HIS A 256 7.42 -13.14 -27.55
N TYR A 257 6.12 -13.13 -27.86
CA TYR A 257 5.60 -13.22 -29.22
C TYR A 257 4.67 -12.05 -29.49
N ASP A 258 4.93 -11.30 -30.58
CA ASP A 258 4.10 -10.19 -31.10
C ASP A 258 2.76 -10.70 -31.68
N TYR A 259 2.10 -11.63 -31.01
CA TYR A 259 0.92 -12.31 -31.53
C TYR A 259 -0.38 -11.58 -31.18
N LYS A 260 -0.44 -10.84 -30.06
CA LYS A 260 -1.66 -10.13 -29.64
C LYS A 260 -1.37 -8.96 -28.70
N LYS A 261 -1.85 -7.76 -29.07
CA LYS A 261 -1.91 -6.61 -28.16
C LYS A 261 -3.08 -6.79 -27.18
N PRO A 262 -2.84 -6.85 -25.86
CA PRO A 262 -3.90 -6.99 -24.88
C PRO A 262 -4.78 -5.74 -24.81
N ASN A 263 -6.09 -5.94 -24.62
CA ASN A 263 -7.07 -4.90 -24.32
C ASN A 263 -7.74 -5.18 -22.97
N GLU A 264 -8.68 -4.33 -22.56
CA GLU A 264 -9.36 -4.44 -21.27
C GLU A 264 -10.10 -5.77 -21.10
N ASP A 265 -10.89 -6.16 -22.09
CA ASP A 265 -11.63 -7.43 -22.09
C ASP A 265 -10.69 -8.62 -21.94
N TYR A 266 -9.55 -8.57 -22.64
CA TYR A 266 -8.52 -9.61 -22.53
C TYR A 266 -7.99 -9.71 -21.11
N VAL A 267 -7.69 -8.60 -20.45
CA VAL A 267 -7.21 -8.59 -19.06
C VAL A 267 -8.28 -9.12 -18.10
N LYS A 268 -9.55 -8.69 -18.26
CA LYS A 268 -10.68 -9.13 -17.44
C LYS A 268 -10.96 -10.63 -17.56
N GLN A 269 -10.81 -11.20 -18.77
CA GLN A 269 -10.99 -12.63 -19.02
C GLN A 269 -9.93 -13.53 -18.37
N ARG A 270 -8.85 -12.97 -17.82
CA ARG A 270 -7.75 -13.74 -17.22
C ARG A 270 -7.88 -13.98 -15.73
N SER A 271 -8.99 -13.58 -15.12
CA SER A 271 -9.25 -13.77 -13.68
C SER A 271 -8.11 -13.27 -12.79
N ILE A 272 -7.36 -12.26 -13.25
CA ILE A 272 -6.23 -11.70 -12.50
C ILE A 272 -6.67 -11.21 -11.11
N PRO A 273 -7.79 -10.48 -10.95
CA PRO A 273 -8.27 -10.10 -9.62
C PRO A 273 -8.54 -11.31 -8.70
N ASP A 274 -9.19 -12.36 -9.22
CA ASP A 274 -9.49 -13.57 -8.45
C ASP A 274 -8.21 -14.32 -8.02
N ILE A 275 -7.21 -14.40 -8.90
CA ILE A 275 -5.87 -14.93 -8.57
C ILE A 275 -5.30 -14.16 -7.37
N PHE A 276 -5.36 -12.83 -7.40
CA PHE A 276 -4.78 -11.98 -6.35
C PHE A 276 -5.59 -11.95 -5.06
N ASP A 277 -6.91 -12.12 -5.12
CA ASP A 277 -7.72 -12.28 -3.93
C ASP A 277 -7.36 -13.57 -3.19
N LYS A 278 -7.14 -14.68 -3.93
CA LYS A 278 -6.72 -15.96 -3.36
C LYS A 278 -5.28 -15.92 -2.84
N LEU A 279 -4.35 -15.38 -3.64
CA LEU A 279 -2.96 -15.15 -3.21
C LEU A 279 -2.90 -14.23 -1.98
N GLY A 280 -3.74 -13.20 -1.94
CA GLY A 280 -3.87 -12.29 -0.82
C GLY A 280 -4.28 -13.01 0.46
N LYS A 281 -5.34 -13.82 0.40
CA LYS A 281 -5.78 -14.66 1.54
C LYS A 281 -4.66 -15.55 2.07
N LEU A 282 -3.95 -16.23 1.16
CA LEU A 282 -2.82 -17.07 1.52
C LEU A 282 -1.70 -16.23 2.16
N TYR A 283 -1.29 -15.14 1.51
CA TYR A 283 -0.23 -14.27 2.00
C TYR A 283 -0.52 -13.69 3.38
N LYS A 284 -1.74 -13.17 3.62
CA LYS A 284 -2.11 -12.64 4.92
C LYS A 284 -1.99 -13.69 6.01
N LYS A 285 -2.47 -14.91 5.78
CA LYS A 285 -2.42 -15.96 6.80
C LYS A 285 -0.99 -16.34 7.19
N TYR A 286 -0.08 -16.45 6.22
CA TYR A 286 1.27 -16.97 6.48
C TYR A 286 2.30 -15.87 6.73
N CYS A 287 2.21 -14.74 6.06
CA CYS A 287 3.20 -13.67 6.10
C CYS A 287 2.80 -12.50 7.01
N ASN A 288 1.50 -12.25 7.19
CA ASN A 288 0.96 -11.19 8.07
C ASN A 288 -0.15 -11.72 9.01
N PRO A 289 0.14 -12.73 9.85
CA PRO A 289 -0.84 -13.32 10.75
C PRO A 289 -1.40 -12.32 11.76
#